data_AF-A0A7C1KKE8-F1
#
_entry.id   AF-A0A7C1KKE8-F1
#
_cell.length_a   1.000
_cell.length_b   1.000
_cell.length_c   1.000
_cell.angle_alpha   90.00
_cell.angle_beta   90.00
_cell.angle_gamma   90.00
#
_symmetry.space_group_name_H-M   'P 1'
#
loop_
_entity.id
_entity.type
_entity.pdbx_description
1 polymer ?
#
loop_
_entity_poly.entity_id
_entity_poly.type
_entity_poly.pdbx_seq_one_letter_code
_entity_poly.pdbx_strand_id
1 'polypeptide(L)'
;MAKENKKSGTIWSKALRILNEAGKKGIRVDLEGLAAWIWESHKNLEAMGIKIVRITGVDKPGSSPVVAQWLDGLYIKGTGSSKERLQLVTGEHIRNLKSPPKQKSIGGPVEAAELIGQWRTLRKALSMGERVVESSKNDGRFYYEWKLSEKTNRLYSGIQNMGAEIRDFLLPDEGEQILVMDYQSQELRILLQETGETELLKAMDEGKDFHRMLASWVFEKSEDEVMESERDKAKTITYGVPYGQV
;
A
#
# COMPACT_ATOMS: atom_id res chain seq x y z
N MET A 1 1.59 4.11 -35.79
CA MET A 1 1.07 5.28 -35.05
C MET A 1 -0.43 5.56 -35.25
N ALA A 2 -0.96 5.95 -36.43
CA ALA A 2 -2.42 6.26 -36.55
C ALA A 2 -3.37 5.04 -36.51
N LYS A 3 -2.89 3.82 -36.79
CA LYS A 3 -3.68 2.58 -36.73
C LYS A 3 -3.76 1.94 -35.33
N GLU A 4 -2.83 2.25 -34.42
CA GLU A 4 -2.81 1.69 -33.07
C GLU A 4 -3.80 2.38 -32.13
N ASN A 5 -4.02 3.69 -32.30
CA ASN A 5 -4.99 4.45 -31.50
C ASN A 5 -6.44 4.01 -31.70
N LYS A 6 -6.79 3.37 -32.82
CA LYS A 6 -8.13 2.80 -33.02
C LYS A 6 -8.31 1.47 -32.27
N LYS A 7 -7.27 0.64 -32.12
CA LYS A 7 -7.36 -0.65 -31.41
C LYS A 7 -7.39 -0.47 -29.89
N SER A 8 -6.61 0.46 -29.34
CA SER A 8 -6.61 0.77 -27.89
C SER A 8 -7.99 1.30 -27.44
N GLY A 9 -8.59 2.19 -28.24
CA GLY A 9 -9.96 2.69 -28.00
C GLY A 9 -11.01 1.58 -27.94
N THR A 10 -10.85 0.50 -28.72
CA THR A 10 -11.79 -0.63 -28.70
C THR A 10 -11.61 -1.60 -27.53
N ILE A 11 -10.39 -1.81 -27.03
CA ILE A 11 -10.15 -2.70 -25.89
C ILE A 11 -10.57 -2.01 -24.60
N TRP A 12 -10.15 -0.75 -24.40
CA TRP A 12 -10.49 0.00 -23.21
C TRP A 12 -11.99 0.29 -23.10
N SER A 13 -12.66 0.63 -24.21
CA SER A 13 -14.12 0.80 -24.20
C SER A 13 -14.86 -0.50 -23.84
N LYS A 14 -14.41 -1.65 -24.36
CA LYS A 14 -14.98 -2.95 -23.99
C LYS A 14 -14.73 -3.27 -22.52
N ALA A 15 -13.50 -3.09 -22.03
CA ALA A 15 -13.14 -3.34 -20.64
C ALA A 15 -13.92 -2.44 -19.68
N LEU A 16 -13.96 -1.13 -19.94
CA LEU A 16 -14.73 -0.17 -19.15
C LEU A 16 -16.21 -0.50 -19.14
N ARG A 17 -16.79 -0.91 -20.27
CA ARG A 17 -18.19 -1.36 -20.32
C ARG A 17 -18.42 -2.55 -19.39
N ILE A 18 -17.61 -3.60 -19.50
CA ILE A 18 -17.76 -4.81 -18.66
C ILE A 18 -17.61 -4.46 -17.17
N LEU A 19 -16.56 -3.71 -16.83
CA LEU A 19 -16.25 -3.36 -15.44
C LEU A 19 -17.30 -2.43 -14.82
N ASN A 20 -17.86 -1.51 -15.61
CA ASN A 20 -18.91 -0.59 -15.13
C ASN A 20 -20.28 -1.24 -15.08
N GLU A 21 -20.59 -2.24 -15.91
CA GLU A 21 -21.78 -3.08 -15.71
C GLU A 21 -21.69 -3.87 -14.40
N ALA A 22 -20.52 -4.43 -14.06
CA ALA A 22 -20.29 -5.03 -12.74
C ALA A 22 -20.39 -4.00 -11.61
N GLY A 23 -19.81 -2.81 -11.80
CA GLY A 23 -19.88 -1.70 -10.85
C GLY A 23 -21.29 -1.21 -10.55
N LYS A 24 -22.20 -1.26 -11.54
CA LYS A 24 -23.64 -0.99 -11.39
C LYS A 24 -24.40 -2.09 -10.66
N LYS A 25 -23.95 -3.36 -10.75
CA LYS A 25 -24.50 -4.45 -9.91
C LYS A 25 -24.12 -4.22 -8.44
N GLY A 26 -22.94 -3.64 -8.19
CA GLY A 26 -22.40 -3.39 -6.85
C GLY A 26 -22.07 -4.69 -6.11
N ILE A 27 -21.40 -4.53 -4.96
CA ILE A 27 -21.00 -5.65 -4.08
C ILE A 27 -21.74 -5.51 -2.76
N ARG A 28 -22.26 -6.61 -2.20
CA ARG A 28 -22.94 -6.58 -0.90
C ARG A 28 -21.96 -6.20 0.20
N VAL A 29 -22.47 -5.51 1.21
CA VAL A 29 -21.68 -5.07 2.36
C VAL A 29 -22.33 -5.61 3.63
N ASP A 30 -21.51 -6.18 4.52
CA ASP A 30 -21.88 -6.41 5.92
C ASP A 30 -21.93 -5.05 6.65
N LEU A 31 -23.06 -4.36 6.55
CA LEU A 31 -23.24 -3.04 7.14
C LEU A 31 -23.16 -3.05 8.67
N GLU A 32 -23.68 -4.10 9.30
CA GLU A 32 -23.69 -4.23 10.76
C GLU A 32 -22.27 -4.48 11.28
N GLY A 33 -21.56 -5.44 10.68
CA GLY A 33 -20.16 -5.71 11.01
C GLY A 33 -19.26 -4.51 10.75
N LEU A 34 -19.43 -3.83 9.61
CA LEU A 34 -18.65 -2.65 9.28
C LEU A 34 -18.93 -1.49 10.24
N ALA A 35 -20.19 -1.25 10.62
CA ALA A 35 -20.53 -0.21 11.59
C ALA A 35 -19.94 -0.50 12.99
N ALA A 36 -19.97 -1.76 13.43
CA ALA A 36 -19.35 -2.18 14.69
C ALA A 36 -17.82 -1.97 14.66
N TRP A 37 -17.17 -2.34 13.55
CA TRP A 37 -15.74 -2.12 13.36
C TRP A 37 -15.37 -0.64 13.33
N ILE A 38 -16.17 0.21 12.66
CA ILE A 38 -15.98 1.67 12.63
C ILE A 38 -16.03 2.23 14.06
N TRP A 39 -17.01 1.83 14.85
CA TRP A 39 -17.18 2.30 16.23
C TRP A 39 -15.98 1.93 17.10
N GLU A 40 -15.52 0.67 17.04
CA GLU A 40 -14.36 0.22 17.81
C GLU A 40 -13.07 0.90 17.33
N SER A 41 -12.94 1.13 16.03
CA SER A 41 -11.81 1.83 15.44
C SER A 41 -11.73 3.29 15.89
N HIS A 42 -12.86 3.98 16.06
CA HIS A 42 -12.90 5.34 16.64
C HIS A 42 -12.36 5.36 18.08
N LYS A 43 -12.74 4.40 18.92
CA LYS A 43 -12.20 4.28 20.29
C LYS A 43 -10.70 4.03 20.29
N ASN A 44 -10.23 3.15 19.41
CA ASN A 44 -8.80 2.85 19.28
C ASN A 44 -8.00 4.08 18.83
N LEU A 45 -8.54 4.86 17.88
CA LEU A 45 -7.94 6.13 17.47
C LEU A 45 -7.87 7.16 18.60
N GLU A 46 -8.91 7.25 19.43
CA GLU A 46 -8.93 8.13 20.59
C GLU A 46 -7.88 7.70 21.63
N ALA A 47 -7.84 6.41 21.97
CA ALA A 47 -6.87 5.86 22.92
C ALA A 47 -5.42 6.05 22.46
N MET A 48 -5.14 5.81 21.17
CA MET A 48 -3.84 6.09 20.57
C MET A 48 -3.54 7.59 20.58
N GLY A 49 -4.52 8.44 20.26
CA GLY A 49 -4.40 9.89 20.30
C GLY A 49 -3.96 10.40 21.68
N ILE A 50 -4.59 9.93 22.75
CA ILE A 50 -4.23 10.26 24.14
C ILE A 50 -2.79 9.85 24.46
N LYS A 51 -2.37 8.65 24.04
CA LYS A 51 -0.98 8.18 24.24
C LYS A 51 0.02 9.04 23.48
N ILE A 52 -0.27 9.38 22.22
CA ILE A 52 0.59 10.24 21.41
C ILE A 52 0.71 11.62 22.06
N VAL A 53 -0.39 12.23 22.50
CA VAL A 53 -0.37 13.54 23.20
C VAL A 53 0.49 13.45 24.46
N ARG A 54 0.38 12.38 25.25
CA ARG A 54 1.19 12.18 26.46
C ARG A 54 2.70 12.08 26.18
N ILE A 55 3.08 11.41 25.10
CA ILE A 55 4.50 11.22 24.75
C ILE A 55 5.08 12.49 24.09
N THR A 56 4.31 13.10 23.20
CA THR A 56 4.81 14.14 22.29
C THR A 56 4.49 15.56 22.74
N GLY A 57 3.45 15.75 23.57
CA GLY A 57 2.86 17.06 23.86
C GLY A 57 2.10 17.68 22.67
N VAL A 58 1.97 16.96 21.55
CA VAL A 58 1.31 17.44 20.34
C VAL A 58 -0.19 17.17 20.40
N ASP A 59 -0.99 18.24 20.45
CA ASP A 59 -2.41 18.16 20.17
C ASP A 59 -2.64 17.97 18.64
N LYS A 60 -3.55 17.06 18.27
CA LYS A 60 -3.87 16.68 16.87
C LYS A 60 -2.75 15.93 16.10
N PRO A 61 -2.52 14.64 16.42
CA PRO A 61 -1.46 13.81 15.79
C PRO A 61 -1.64 13.54 14.29
N GLY A 62 -2.81 13.85 13.73
CA GLY A 62 -3.10 13.69 12.31
C GLY A 62 -2.52 14.77 11.39
N SER A 63 -2.09 15.92 11.93
CA SER A 63 -1.60 17.02 11.09
C SER A 63 -0.11 16.86 10.77
N SER A 64 0.19 16.67 9.48
CA SER A 64 1.56 16.54 8.96
C SER A 64 2.50 17.68 9.39
N PRO A 65 2.08 18.96 9.42
CA PRO A 65 2.97 20.06 9.83
C PRO A 65 3.37 20.01 11.30
N VAL A 66 2.44 19.69 12.20
CA VAL A 66 2.70 19.71 13.65
C VAL A 66 3.54 18.49 14.05
N VAL A 67 3.30 17.33 13.45
CA VAL A 67 4.15 16.15 13.64
C VAL A 67 5.56 16.39 13.08
N ALA A 68 5.68 17.05 11.92
CA ALA A 68 6.99 17.38 11.35
C ALA A 68 7.78 18.36 12.24
N GLN A 69 7.12 19.37 12.80
CA GLN A 69 7.74 20.32 13.74
C GLN A 69 8.23 19.62 15.03
N TRP A 70 7.46 18.65 15.54
CA TRP A 70 7.87 17.85 16.68
C TRP A 70 9.08 16.95 16.35
N LEU A 71 9.08 16.29 15.18
CA LEU A 71 10.23 15.50 14.72
C LEU A 71 11.50 16.34 14.52
N ASP A 72 11.35 17.56 14.00
CA ASP A 72 12.45 18.52 13.86
C ASP A 72 13.05 18.90 15.23
N GLY A 73 12.22 19.02 16.26
CA GLY A 73 12.63 19.27 17.65
C GLY A 73 13.43 18.13 18.30
N LEU A 74 13.40 16.93 17.73
CA LEU A 74 14.09 15.73 18.26
C LEU A 74 15.51 15.53 17.70
N TYR A 75 16.05 16.51 16.97
CA TYR A 75 17.37 16.45 16.32
C TYR A 75 17.50 15.33 15.27
N ILE A 76 16.41 14.96 14.57
CA ILE A 76 16.51 14.16 13.34
C ILE A 76 16.79 15.13 12.19
N LYS A 77 18.06 15.50 11.96
CA LYS A 77 18.48 16.23 10.76
C LYS A 77 18.37 15.32 9.54
N GLY A 78 17.18 15.24 8.94
CA GLY A 78 16.97 14.65 7.62
C GLY A 78 17.17 15.68 6.52
N THR A 79 17.74 15.27 5.38
CA THR A 79 18.09 16.10 4.21
C THR A 79 16.90 16.42 3.28
N GLY A 80 15.65 16.23 3.73
CA GLY A 80 14.45 16.37 2.90
C GLY A 80 13.44 17.39 3.43
N SER A 81 12.48 17.73 2.56
CA SER A 81 11.32 18.57 2.89
C SER A 81 10.46 17.92 3.99
N SER A 82 9.63 18.70 4.69
CA SER A 82 8.77 18.22 5.78
C SER A 82 7.85 17.04 5.38
N LYS A 83 7.47 16.96 4.10
CA LYS A 83 6.67 15.85 3.55
C LYS A 83 7.48 14.58 3.33
N GLU A 84 8.74 14.71 2.92
CA GLU A 84 9.69 13.59 2.76
C GLU A 84 10.16 13.05 4.11
N ARG A 85 10.39 13.92 5.10
CA ARG A 85 10.75 13.51 6.47
C ARG A 85 9.69 12.59 7.10
N LEU A 86 8.41 12.80 6.79
CA LEU A 86 7.30 11.95 7.25
C LEU A 86 7.28 10.55 6.60
N GLN A 87 7.83 10.41 5.40
CA GLN A 87 7.96 9.12 4.71
C GLN A 87 9.22 8.35 5.15
N LEU A 88 10.28 9.09 5.50
CA LEU A 88 11.58 8.54 5.90
C LEU A 88 11.59 7.98 7.33
N VAL A 89 10.76 8.52 8.23
CA VAL A 89 10.79 8.16 9.65
C VAL A 89 9.87 6.97 9.93
N THR A 90 10.43 5.77 9.81
CA THR A 90 9.83 4.51 10.30
C THR A 90 10.42 4.15 11.67
N GLY A 91 9.77 3.25 12.43
CA GLY A 91 10.35 2.72 13.68
C GLY A 91 11.74 2.11 13.47
N GLU A 92 11.96 1.50 12.29
CA GLU A 92 13.26 0.96 11.86
C GLU A 92 14.30 2.06 11.58
N HIS A 93 13.91 3.17 10.95
CA HIS A 93 14.80 4.31 10.71
C HIS A 93 15.26 4.97 12.01
N ILE A 94 14.37 5.09 13.01
CA ILE A 94 14.72 5.64 14.32
C ILE A 94 15.63 4.67 15.10
N ARG A 95 15.41 3.35 14.97
CA ARG A 95 16.29 2.31 15.54
C ARG A 95 17.72 2.35 14.96
N ASN A 96 17.87 2.81 13.71
CA ASN A 96 19.15 2.90 13.01
C ASN A 96 19.87 4.26 13.16
N LEU A 97 19.38 5.16 14.02
CA LEU A 97 20.06 6.42 14.31
C LEU A 97 21.41 6.18 15.00
N LYS A 98 22.48 6.83 14.51
CA LYS A 98 23.83 6.74 15.08
C LYS A 98 23.92 7.22 16.54
N SER A 99 22.95 8.00 17.00
CA SER A 99 22.80 8.43 18.38
C SER A 99 21.32 8.51 18.75
N PRO A 100 20.89 8.04 19.93
CA PRO A 100 19.51 8.17 20.37
C PRO A 100 19.14 9.65 20.56
N PRO A 101 17.91 10.06 20.18
CA PRO A 101 17.43 11.41 20.45
C PRO A 101 17.45 11.67 21.96
N LYS A 102 17.94 12.85 22.36
CA LYS A 102 18.04 13.25 23.77
C LYS A 102 16.65 13.56 24.32
N GLN A 103 15.92 12.54 24.77
CA GLN A 103 14.74 12.75 25.61
C GLN A 103 14.68 11.71 26.74
N LYS A 104 14.68 12.20 27.98
CA LYS A 104 14.42 11.44 29.20
C LYS A 104 12.93 11.48 29.49
N SER A 105 12.14 10.59 28.89
CA SER A 105 10.78 10.29 29.36
C SER A 105 10.41 8.86 29.00
N ILE A 106 9.57 8.24 29.84
CA ILE A 106 8.92 6.95 29.54
C ILE A 106 8.04 7.18 28.31
N GLY A 107 8.21 6.35 27.28
CA GLY A 107 7.70 6.61 25.93
C GLY A 107 8.59 7.59 25.19
N GLY A 108 9.43 7.04 24.30
CA GLY A 108 10.40 7.81 23.53
C GLY A 108 9.92 8.13 22.10
N PRO A 109 10.73 8.85 21.31
CA PRO A 109 10.44 9.16 19.92
C PRO A 109 10.05 8.00 19.01
N VAL A 110 10.66 6.82 19.24
CA VAL A 110 10.35 5.58 18.50
C VAL A 110 8.90 5.18 18.69
N GLU A 111 8.47 5.09 19.95
CA GLU A 111 7.11 4.65 20.31
C GLU A 111 6.07 5.64 19.77
N ALA A 112 6.31 6.94 19.91
CA ALA A 112 5.44 7.95 19.34
C ALA A 112 5.35 7.85 17.80
N ALA A 113 6.46 7.62 17.10
CA ALA A 113 6.44 7.45 15.65
C ALA A 113 5.67 6.19 15.22
N GLU A 114 5.86 5.06 15.92
CA GLU A 114 5.12 3.82 15.68
C GLU A 114 3.61 4.01 15.93
N LEU A 115 3.23 4.65 17.04
CA LEU A 115 1.84 4.98 17.35
C LEU A 115 1.22 5.93 16.33
N ILE A 116 1.94 6.97 15.89
CA ILE A 116 1.47 7.90 14.85
C ILE A 116 1.26 7.14 13.53
N GLY A 117 2.16 6.22 13.18
CA GLY A 117 2.03 5.36 12.00
C GLY A 117 0.75 4.52 12.06
N GLN A 118 0.53 3.81 13.16
CA GLN A 118 -0.68 3.02 13.40
C GLN A 118 -1.94 3.88 13.35
N TRP A 119 -1.93 5.04 14.01
CA TRP A 119 -3.04 5.98 14.04
C TRP A 119 -3.40 6.46 12.62
N ARG A 120 -2.42 6.82 11.80
CA ARG A 120 -2.65 7.27 10.41
C ARG A 120 -3.21 6.15 9.53
N THR A 121 -2.67 4.95 9.65
CA THR A 121 -3.16 3.77 8.92
C THR A 121 -4.62 3.50 9.28
N LEU A 122 -4.94 3.42 10.58
CA LEU A 122 -6.30 3.19 11.05
C LEU A 122 -7.25 4.32 10.64
N ARG A 123 -6.82 5.59 10.73
CA ARG A 123 -7.65 6.74 10.32
C ARG A 123 -7.97 6.70 8.81
N LYS A 124 -7.02 6.29 7.99
CA LYS A 124 -7.22 6.13 6.53
C LYS A 124 -8.23 5.01 6.25
N ALA A 125 -8.08 3.86 6.91
CA ALA A 125 -9.02 2.75 6.79
C ALA A 125 -10.43 3.14 7.25
N LEU A 126 -10.54 3.82 8.39
CA LEU A 126 -11.80 4.31 8.94
C LEU A 126 -12.53 5.23 7.96
N SER A 127 -11.82 6.20 7.37
CA SER A 127 -12.40 7.11 6.37
C SER A 127 -12.94 6.36 5.14
N MET A 128 -12.29 5.26 4.75
CA MET A 128 -12.79 4.38 3.69
C MET A 128 -14.07 3.66 4.14
N GLY A 129 -14.07 3.06 5.33
CA GLY A 129 -15.23 2.37 5.90
C GLY A 129 -16.46 3.27 6.03
N GLU A 130 -16.29 4.48 6.56
CA GLU A 130 -17.36 5.49 6.68
C GLU A 130 -17.98 5.81 5.31
N ARG A 131 -17.15 5.94 4.27
CA ARG A 131 -17.62 6.16 2.89
C ARG A 131 -18.36 4.97 2.32
N VAL A 132 -17.90 3.74 2.60
CA VAL A 132 -18.59 2.52 2.17
C VAL A 132 -19.96 2.43 2.83
N VAL A 133 -20.06 2.67 4.14
CA VAL A 133 -21.35 2.72 4.85
C VAL A 133 -22.26 3.75 4.22
N GLU A 134 -21.82 5.01 4.09
CA GLU A 134 -22.64 6.10 3.55
C GLU A 134 -23.19 5.78 2.15
N SER A 135 -22.34 5.25 1.28
CA SER A 135 -22.74 4.91 -0.10
C SER A 135 -23.63 3.67 -0.21
N SER A 136 -23.70 2.84 0.83
CA SER A 136 -24.41 1.55 0.82
C SER A 136 -25.72 1.54 1.63
N LYS A 137 -26.12 2.67 2.24
CA LYS A 137 -27.28 2.76 3.15
C LYS A 137 -28.63 2.36 2.53
N ASN A 138 -28.78 2.50 1.21
CA ASN A 138 -30.09 2.36 0.57
C ASN A 138 -30.47 0.89 0.30
N ASP A 139 -29.50 0.05 -0.05
CA ASP A 139 -29.73 -1.32 -0.50
C ASP A 139 -28.66 -2.32 -0.04
N GLY A 140 -27.75 -1.89 0.83
CA GLY A 140 -26.67 -2.72 1.35
C GLY A 140 -25.57 -3.03 0.34
N ARG A 141 -25.46 -2.26 -0.77
CA ARG A 141 -24.45 -2.49 -1.80
C ARG A 141 -23.51 -1.31 -1.98
N PHE A 142 -22.23 -1.62 -2.12
CA PHE A 142 -21.20 -0.67 -2.50
C PHE A 142 -21.06 -0.62 -4.03
N TYR A 143 -21.31 0.55 -4.60
CA TYR A 143 -21.21 0.81 -6.03
C TYR A 143 -19.89 1.49 -6.39
N TYR A 144 -19.36 1.17 -7.56
CA TYR A 144 -18.09 1.74 -8.04
C TYR A 144 -18.09 1.92 -9.55
N GLU A 145 -17.23 2.82 -10.01
CA GLU A 145 -17.01 3.10 -11.43
C GLU A 145 -15.52 2.99 -11.73
N TRP A 146 -15.20 2.41 -12.87
CA TRP A 146 -13.88 2.35 -13.47
C TRP A 146 -13.72 3.43 -14.52
N LYS A 147 -12.56 4.08 -14.48
CA LYS A 147 -12.15 5.14 -15.41
C LYS A 147 -10.77 4.83 -15.95
N LEU A 148 -10.44 5.32 -17.14
CA LEU A 148 -9.11 5.20 -17.72
C LEU A 148 -8.29 6.45 -17.39
N SER A 149 -7.10 6.25 -16.84
CA SER A 149 -6.13 7.34 -16.67
C SER A 149 -5.47 7.65 -18.01
N GLU A 150 -5.66 8.86 -18.53
CA GLU A 150 -4.98 9.31 -19.76
C GLU A 150 -3.46 9.37 -19.62
N LYS A 151 -2.95 9.50 -18.39
CA LYS A 151 -1.51 9.61 -18.12
C LYS A 151 -0.81 8.27 -18.10
N THR A 152 -1.40 7.29 -17.42
CA THR A 152 -0.76 5.99 -17.15
C THR A 152 -1.34 4.86 -17.99
N ASN A 153 -2.42 5.11 -18.72
CA ASN A 153 -3.25 4.09 -19.38
C ASN A 153 -3.72 2.97 -18.44
N ARG A 154 -3.68 3.20 -17.11
CA ARG A 154 -4.22 2.27 -16.12
C ARG A 154 -5.68 2.60 -15.85
N LEU A 155 -6.46 1.54 -15.65
CA LEU A 155 -7.80 1.67 -15.11
C LEU A 155 -7.72 2.05 -13.63
N TYR A 156 -8.62 2.91 -13.19
CA TYR A 156 -8.73 3.29 -11.80
C TYR A 156 -10.17 3.33 -11.30
N SER A 157 -10.34 3.02 -10.01
CA SER A 157 -11.64 3.01 -9.35
C SER A 157 -11.49 3.21 -7.84
N GLY A 158 -12.55 3.68 -7.18
CA GLY A 158 -12.59 3.84 -5.73
C GLY A 158 -12.32 2.55 -4.94
N ILE A 159 -12.59 1.40 -5.55
CA ILE A 159 -12.38 0.07 -4.95
C ILE A 159 -10.90 -0.34 -4.87
N GLN A 160 -10.02 0.18 -5.73
CA GLN A 160 -8.61 -0.25 -5.79
C GLN A 160 -7.83 0.05 -4.50
N ASN A 161 -8.16 1.17 -3.85
CA ASN A 161 -7.46 1.65 -2.66
C ASN A 161 -8.13 1.20 -1.36
N MET A 162 -9.07 0.26 -1.44
CA MET A 162 -9.71 -0.33 -0.27
C MET A 162 -8.70 -1.24 0.44
N GLY A 163 -8.45 -0.99 1.73
CA GLY A 163 -7.57 -1.81 2.56
C GLY A 163 -8.22 -3.15 2.92
N ALA A 164 -7.41 -4.11 3.35
CA ALA A 164 -7.87 -5.47 3.67
C ALA A 164 -8.96 -5.44 4.74
N GLU A 165 -8.78 -4.61 5.76
CA GLU A 165 -9.72 -4.39 6.85
C GLU A 165 -11.11 -3.91 6.41
N ILE A 166 -11.26 -3.30 5.23
CA ILE A 166 -12.57 -2.94 4.68
C ILE A 166 -13.10 -4.04 3.74
N ARG A 167 -12.20 -4.74 3.04
CA ARG A 167 -12.58 -5.83 2.13
C ARG A 167 -13.22 -7.00 2.85
N ASP A 168 -12.89 -7.22 4.12
CA ASP A 168 -13.50 -8.28 4.94
C ASP A 168 -15.01 -8.11 5.13
N PHE A 169 -15.53 -6.88 4.95
CA PHE A 169 -16.96 -6.59 5.01
C PHE A 169 -17.64 -6.63 3.64
N LEU A 170 -16.92 -6.96 2.56
CA LEU A 170 -17.50 -7.17 1.25
C LEU A 170 -17.95 -8.62 1.12
N LEU A 171 -19.24 -8.82 0.89
CA LEU A 171 -19.86 -10.13 0.84
C LEU A 171 -20.21 -10.52 -0.61
N PRO A 172 -20.12 -11.83 -0.95
CA PRO A 172 -20.76 -12.33 -2.16
C PRO A 172 -22.29 -12.21 -2.07
N ASP A 173 -22.95 -12.29 -3.23
CA ASP A 173 -24.39 -12.53 -3.27
C ASP A 173 -24.74 -13.89 -2.64
N GLU A 174 -25.99 -14.08 -2.23
CA GLU A 174 -26.41 -15.31 -1.56
C GLU A 174 -26.22 -16.52 -2.47
N GLY A 175 -25.53 -17.55 -1.96
CA GLY A 175 -25.18 -18.73 -2.73
C GLY A 175 -24.00 -18.55 -3.69
N GLU A 176 -23.38 -17.37 -3.74
CA GLU A 176 -22.19 -17.09 -4.56
C GLU A 176 -20.90 -17.07 -3.71
N GLN A 177 -19.76 -17.02 -4.39
CA GLN A 177 -18.43 -16.86 -3.78
C GLN A 177 -17.64 -15.78 -4.52
N ILE A 178 -16.73 -15.11 -3.80
CA ILE A 178 -15.78 -14.16 -4.40
C ILE A 178 -14.54 -14.94 -4.87
N LEU A 179 -14.26 -14.88 -6.16
CA LEU A 179 -13.01 -15.36 -6.75
C LEU A 179 -12.04 -14.18 -6.90
N VAL A 180 -10.87 -14.28 -6.30
CA VAL A 180 -9.78 -13.29 -6.45
C VAL A 180 -8.70 -13.88 -7.34
N MET A 181 -8.30 -13.12 -8.35
CA MET A 181 -7.23 -13.47 -9.28
C MET A 181 -6.26 -12.30 -9.37
N ASP A 182 -4.97 -12.58 -9.17
CA ASP A 182 -3.90 -11.61 -9.30
C ASP A 182 -2.78 -12.18 -10.18
N TYR A 183 -2.14 -11.33 -10.97
CA TYR A 183 -1.01 -11.75 -11.78
C TYR A 183 0.24 -11.81 -10.93
N GLN A 184 0.92 -12.96 -10.95
CA GLN A 184 2.20 -13.11 -10.29
C GLN A 184 3.28 -12.27 -11.00
N SER A 185 3.65 -11.14 -10.40
CA SER A 185 4.78 -10.29 -10.81
C SER A 185 4.73 -9.84 -12.28
N GLN A 186 3.55 -9.43 -12.78
CA GLN A 186 3.36 -9.06 -14.19
C GLN A 186 4.36 -8.02 -14.72
N GLU A 187 4.69 -6.99 -13.92
CA GLU A 187 5.55 -5.90 -14.37
C GLU A 187 6.98 -6.39 -14.62
N LEU A 188 7.47 -7.28 -13.75
CA LEU A 188 8.78 -7.88 -13.88
C LEU A 188 8.84 -8.86 -15.06
N ARG A 189 7.78 -9.65 -15.25
CA ARG A 189 7.68 -10.56 -16.40
C ARG A 189 7.71 -9.79 -17.72
N ILE A 190 6.99 -8.67 -17.80
CA ILE A 190 7.03 -7.78 -18.96
C ILE A 190 8.46 -7.23 -19.14
N LEU A 191 9.09 -6.74 -18.06
CA LEU A 191 10.45 -6.21 -18.14
C LEU A 191 11.44 -7.25 -18.66
N LEU A 192 11.47 -8.44 -18.06
CA LEU A 192 12.39 -9.52 -18.46
C LEU A 192 12.15 -9.96 -19.90
N GLN A 193 10.89 -9.97 -20.36
CA GLN A 193 10.55 -10.28 -21.75
C GLN A 193 11.07 -9.20 -22.72
N GLU A 194 10.88 -7.92 -22.38
CA GLU A 194 11.34 -6.80 -23.20
C GLU A 194 12.88 -6.68 -23.21
N THR A 195 13.56 -7.09 -22.14
CA THR A 195 15.04 -7.11 -22.09
C THR A 195 15.65 -8.41 -22.62
N GLY A 196 14.84 -9.44 -22.90
CA GLY A 196 15.31 -10.72 -23.46
C GLY A 196 15.88 -11.72 -22.45
N GLU A 197 15.60 -11.54 -21.16
CA GLU A 197 16.13 -12.37 -20.07
C GLU A 197 15.34 -13.68 -19.89
N THR A 198 15.42 -14.53 -20.90
CA THR A 198 14.63 -15.77 -21.00
C THR A 198 14.91 -16.79 -19.89
N GLU A 199 16.15 -16.87 -19.39
CA GLU A 199 16.53 -17.76 -18.29
C GLU A 199 15.85 -17.35 -16.97
N LEU A 200 15.77 -16.04 -16.70
CA LEU A 200 15.07 -15.50 -15.53
C LEU A 200 13.55 -15.72 -15.63
N LEU A 201 12.97 -15.52 -16.82
CA LEU A 201 11.55 -15.84 -17.06
C LEU A 201 11.25 -17.32 -16.84
N LYS A 202 12.10 -18.20 -17.37
CA LYS A 202 11.96 -19.65 -17.21
C LYS A 202 12.06 -20.05 -15.74
N ALA A 203 12.96 -19.45 -14.98
CA ALA A 203 13.05 -19.69 -13.53
C ALA A 203 11.76 -19.28 -12.79
N MET A 204 11.11 -18.19 -13.19
CA MET A 204 9.81 -17.80 -12.64
C MET A 204 8.69 -18.79 -12.98
N ASP A 205 8.72 -19.38 -14.18
CA ASP A 205 7.71 -20.36 -14.63
C ASP A 205 7.90 -21.74 -14.00
N GLU A 206 9.15 -22.13 -13.74
CA GLU A 206 9.51 -23.40 -13.09
C GLU A 206 9.36 -23.36 -11.56
N GLY A 207 8.96 -22.21 -10.99
CA GLY A 207 8.82 -22.05 -9.53
C GLY A 207 10.14 -22.07 -8.77
N LYS A 208 11.26 -21.79 -9.44
CA LYS A 208 12.59 -21.68 -8.82
C LYS A 208 12.66 -20.42 -7.94
N ASP A 209 13.67 -20.36 -7.06
CA ASP A 209 13.92 -19.19 -6.23
C ASP A 209 14.49 -18.04 -7.06
N PHE A 210 13.60 -17.36 -7.78
CA PHE A 210 13.91 -16.25 -8.66
C PHE A 210 14.76 -15.16 -7.98
N HIS A 211 14.48 -14.85 -6.71
CA HIS A 211 15.23 -13.82 -5.99
C HIS A 211 16.67 -14.25 -5.68
N ARG A 212 16.89 -15.55 -5.45
CA ARG A 212 18.23 -16.10 -5.26
C ARG A 212 19.00 -16.17 -6.56
N MET A 213 18.36 -16.56 -7.67
CA MET A 213 18.95 -16.50 -9.00
C MET A 213 19.28 -15.05 -9.41
N LEU A 214 18.41 -14.09 -9.11
CA LEU A 214 18.70 -12.69 -9.37
C LEU A 214 19.86 -12.19 -8.49
N ALA A 215 19.91 -12.58 -7.22
CA ALA A 215 21.02 -12.25 -6.34
C ALA A 215 22.34 -12.85 -6.83
N SER A 216 22.33 -14.09 -7.30
CA SER A 216 23.54 -14.76 -7.83
C SER A 216 24.11 -14.00 -9.03
N TRP A 217 23.25 -13.45 -9.89
CA TRP A 217 23.65 -12.57 -10.99
C TRP A 217 24.17 -11.22 -10.50
N VAL A 218 23.45 -10.55 -9.59
CA VAL A 218 23.82 -9.22 -9.08
C VAL A 218 25.14 -9.23 -8.29
N PHE A 219 25.38 -10.30 -7.52
CA PHE A 219 26.55 -10.46 -6.67
C PHE A 219 27.65 -11.33 -7.31
N GLU A 220 27.47 -11.73 -8.57
CA GLU A 220 28.42 -12.51 -9.37
C GLU A 220 28.95 -13.77 -8.65
N LYS A 221 28.05 -14.58 -8.11
CA LYS A 221 28.39 -15.82 -7.37
C LYS A 221 27.39 -16.93 -7.62
N SER A 222 27.66 -18.14 -7.13
CA SER A 222 26.71 -19.25 -7.26
C SER A 222 25.48 -19.05 -6.37
N GLU A 223 24.34 -19.62 -6.76
CA GLU A 223 23.09 -19.55 -5.97
C GLU A 223 23.24 -20.12 -4.55
N ASP A 224 24.11 -21.11 -4.39
CA ASP A 224 24.41 -21.77 -3.11
C ASP A 224 25.19 -20.84 -2.16
N GLU A 225 25.95 -19.89 -2.71
CA GLU A 225 26.74 -18.91 -1.97
C GLU A 225 25.94 -17.63 -1.65
N VAL A 226 24.70 -17.51 -2.15
CA VAL A 226 23.82 -16.37 -1.84
C VAL A 226 23.35 -16.44 -0.39
N MET A 227 23.64 -15.39 0.36
CA MET A 227 23.13 -15.20 1.72
C MET A 227 21.69 -14.70 1.68
N GLU A 228 20.92 -14.96 2.75
CA GLU A 228 19.52 -14.50 2.82
C GLU A 228 19.41 -12.97 2.71
N SER A 229 20.37 -12.23 3.28
CA SER A 229 20.41 -10.77 3.20
C SER A 229 20.60 -10.24 1.77
N GLU A 230 21.23 -11.00 0.88
CA GLU A 230 21.41 -10.65 -0.54
C GLU A 230 20.19 -11.02 -1.37
N ARG A 231 19.56 -12.15 -1.03
CA ARG A 231 18.26 -12.53 -1.57
C ARG A 231 17.19 -11.47 -1.26
N ASP A 232 17.16 -10.96 -0.04
CA ASP A 232 16.26 -9.88 0.38
C ASP A 232 16.55 -8.56 -0.34
N LYS A 233 17.83 -8.25 -0.59
CA LYS A 233 18.21 -7.11 -1.43
C LYS A 233 17.73 -7.28 -2.87
N ALA A 234 17.93 -8.46 -3.48
CA ALA A 234 17.46 -8.75 -4.82
C ALA A 234 15.93 -8.65 -4.93
N LYS A 235 15.20 -9.11 -3.90
CA LYS A 235 13.76 -8.86 -3.78
C LYS A 235 13.43 -7.36 -3.81
N THR A 236 14.15 -6.53 -3.07
CA THR A 236 13.92 -5.08 -3.07
C THR A 236 14.23 -4.44 -4.44
N ILE A 237 15.32 -4.85 -5.08
CA ILE A 237 15.73 -4.40 -6.42
C ILE A 237 14.63 -4.65 -7.45
N THR A 238 13.95 -5.81 -7.40
CA THR A 238 12.88 -6.14 -8.36
C THR A 238 11.71 -5.15 -8.33
N TYR A 239 11.46 -4.52 -7.18
CA TYR A 239 10.44 -3.48 -7.03
C TYR A 239 10.98 -2.07 -7.27
N GLY A 240 12.29 -1.84 -7.17
CA GLY A 240 12.91 -0.51 -7.29
C GLY A 240 13.39 -0.16 -8.70
N VAL A 241 14.01 -1.11 -9.40
CA VAL A 241 14.65 -0.88 -10.71
C VAL A 241 13.69 -0.38 -11.79
N PRO A 242 12.47 -0.94 -11.96
CA PRO A 242 11.53 -0.41 -12.95
C PRO A 242 11.14 1.06 -12.73
N TYR A 243 11.36 1.57 -11.51
CA TYR A 243 10.97 2.90 -11.07
C TYR A 243 12.17 3.83 -10.83
N GLY A 244 13.38 3.42 -11.20
CA GLY A 244 14.60 4.22 -11.04
C GLY A 244 15.03 4.43 -9.59
N GLN A 245 14.57 3.58 -8.66
CA GLN A 245 15.08 3.55 -7.30
C GLN A 245 16.39 2.77 -7.29
N VAL A 246 17.47 3.44 -6.88
CA VAL A 246 18.82 2.88 -6.70
C VAL A 246 19.14 2.82 -5.22
#